data_AF-A0A4S3LNE5-F1
#
_entry.id   AF-A0A4S3LNE5-F1
#
_cell.length_a   1.000
_cell.length_b   1.000
_cell.length_c   1.000
_cell.angle_alpha   90.00
_cell.angle_beta   90.00
_cell.angle_gamma   90.00
#
_symmetry.space_group_name_H-M   'P 1'
#
loop_
_entity.id
_entity.type
_entity.pdbx_description
1 polymer ?
#
loop_
_entity_poly.entity_id
_entity_poly.type
_entity_poly.pdbx_seq_one_letter_code
_entity_poly.pdbx_strand_id
1 'polypeptide(L)'
;AIALHTTPGIPEFMDPVIALVTAGVEMDVLGINYQAYEEDVRHAVVNTHPRTATFKEDIIQAFYDGIKNKPQTTFGNVKADVIADKEPEFIRGNFCSIIRQSRWQG
;
A
#
# COMPACT_ATOMS: atom_id res chain seq x y z
N ALA A 1 5.02 -2.82 -14.65
CA ALA A 1 3.88 -3.11 -13.75
C ALA A 1 4.29 -3.09 -12.28
N ILE A 2 5.05 -4.07 -11.79
CA ILE A 2 5.28 -4.29 -10.34
C ILE A 2 5.93 -3.10 -9.60
N ALA A 3 6.96 -2.45 -10.15
CA ALA A 3 7.59 -1.35 -9.42
C ALA A 3 6.69 -0.10 -9.26
N LEU A 4 5.69 0.05 -10.13
CA LEU A 4 4.91 1.28 -10.28
C LEU A 4 3.46 1.13 -9.80
N HIS A 5 3.02 -0.09 -9.48
CA HIS A 5 1.61 -0.35 -9.23
C HIS A 5 1.08 0.26 -7.91
N THR A 6 1.96 0.73 -7.03
CA THR A 6 1.61 1.33 -5.73
C THR A 6 1.81 2.85 -5.72
N THR A 7 1.70 3.52 -6.86
CA THR A 7 1.86 4.98 -6.98
C THR A 7 0.52 5.63 -7.38
N PRO A 8 -0.45 5.81 -6.47
CA PRO A 8 -1.80 6.25 -6.84
C PRO A 8 -1.82 7.52 -7.71
N GLY A 9 -2.75 7.57 -8.67
CA GLY A 9 -2.95 8.73 -9.57
C GLY A 9 -1.93 8.89 -10.69
N ILE A 10 -0.96 7.98 -10.83
CA ILE A 10 0.02 7.97 -11.93
C ILE A 10 -0.19 6.79 -12.92
N PRO A 11 -0.41 5.54 -12.48
CA PRO A 11 -0.59 4.36 -13.31
C PRO A 11 -1.61 4.47 -14.45
N GLU A 12 -2.70 5.23 -14.25
CA GLU A 12 -3.75 5.43 -15.27
C GLU A 12 -3.24 6.10 -16.56
N PHE A 13 -2.11 6.80 -16.49
CA PHE A 13 -1.43 7.44 -17.63
C PHE A 13 -0.25 6.62 -18.16
N MET A 14 0.03 5.46 -17.58
CA MET A 14 1.16 4.60 -17.95
C MET A 14 0.71 3.43 -18.84
N ASP A 15 1.62 2.49 -19.08
CA ASP A 15 1.32 1.26 -19.80
C ASP A 15 0.07 0.56 -19.24
N PRO A 16 -0.85 0.04 -20.08
CA PRO A 16 -2.10 -0.56 -19.64
C PRO A 16 -1.93 -1.69 -18.61
N VAL A 17 -0.82 -2.42 -18.64
CA VAL A 17 -0.53 -3.48 -17.67
C VAL A 17 -0.23 -2.87 -16.30
N ILE A 18 0.39 -1.68 -16.24
CA ILE A 18 0.61 -0.97 -14.97
C ILE A 18 -0.75 -0.51 -14.42
N ALA A 19 -1.57 0.13 -15.25
CA ALA A 19 -2.90 0.61 -14.87
C ALA A 19 -3.79 -0.52 -14.32
N LEU A 20 -3.85 -1.65 -15.03
CA LEU A 20 -4.67 -2.78 -14.64
C LEU A 20 -4.20 -3.42 -13.32
N VAL A 21 -2.89 -3.55 -13.11
CA VAL A 21 -2.34 -4.10 -11.86
C VAL A 21 -2.63 -3.18 -10.67
N THR A 22 -2.55 -1.86 -10.86
CA THR A 22 -2.93 -0.89 -9.83
C THR A 22 -4.42 -0.98 -9.51
N ALA A 23 -5.30 -0.95 -10.51
CA ALA A 23 -6.74 -1.04 -10.31
C ALA A 23 -7.16 -2.31 -9.55
N GLY A 24 -6.51 -3.44 -9.83
CA GLY A 24 -6.70 -4.69 -9.11
C GLY A 24 -6.34 -4.56 -7.62
N VAL A 25 -5.17 -4.02 -7.29
CA VAL A 25 -4.74 -3.83 -5.88
C VAL A 25 -5.62 -2.82 -5.15
N GLU A 26 -5.98 -1.72 -5.81
CA GLU A 26 -6.85 -0.70 -5.25
C GLU A 26 -8.24 -1.24 -4.92
N MET A 27 -8.83 -2.06 -5.79
CA MET A 27 -10.09 -2.74 -5.51
C MET A 27 -9.93 -3.80 -4.42
N ASP A 28 -8.97 -4.70 -4.58
CA ASP A 28 -8.88 -5.93 -3.77
C ASP A 28 -8.45 -5.64 -2.32
N VAL A 29 -7.50 -4.72 -2.14
CA VAL A 29 -6.91 -4.38 -0.83
C VAL A 29 -7.58 -3.16 -0.20
N LEU A 30 -7.81 -2.10 -0.99
CA LEU A 30 -8.29 -0.82 -0.47
C LEU A 30 -9.81 -0.64 -0.62
N GLY A 31 -10.49 -1.49 -1.39
CA GLY A 31 -11.92 -1.37 -1.66
C GLY A 31 -12.28 -0.20 -2.58
N ILE A 32 -11.31 0.37 -3.30
CA ILE A 32 -11.56 1.48 -4.21
C ILE A 32 -12.40 0.98 -5.40
N ASN A 33 -13.39 1.78 -5.78
CA ASN A 33 -14.31 1.48 -6.88
C ASN A 33 -15.11 0.17 -6.71
N TYR A 34 -15.22 -0.37 -5.48
CA TYR A 34 -15.89 -1.65 -5.20
C TYR A 34 -17.32 -1.75 -5.75
N GLN A 35 -18.08 -0.66 -5.69
CA GLN A 35 -19.47 -0.59 -6.15
C GLN A 35 -19.64 -0.50 -7.67
N ALA A 36 -18.57 -0.20 -8.42
CA ALA A 36 -18.62 -0.19 -9.88
C ALA A 36 -18.54 -1.60 -10.49
N TYR A 37 -18.28 -2.62 -9.66
CA TYR A 37 -18.31 -4.01 -10.06
C TYR A 37 -19.59 -4.66 -9.56
N GLU A 38 -20.28 -5.32 -10.48
CA GLU A 38 -21.45 -6.14 -10.17
C GLU A 38 -21.13 -7.14 -9.05
N GLU A 39 -22.11 -7.37 -8.19
CA GLU A 39 -21.94 -8.20 -7.01
C GLU A 39 -21.57 -9.64 -7.37
N ASP A 40 -22.18 -10.21 -8.40
CA ASP A 40 -21.92 -11.55 -8.90
C ASP A 40 -20.47 -11.74 -9.39
N VAL A 41 -19.90 -10.74 -10.08
CA VAL A 41 -18.50 -10.72 -10.52
C VAL A 41 -17.56 -10.74 -9.31
N ARG A 42 -17.84 -9.90 -8.30
CA ARG A 42 -17.04 -9.87 -7.06
C ARG A 42 -17.09 -11.21 -6.33
N HIS A 43 -18.28 -11.81 -6.18
CA HIS A 43 -18.45 -13.11 -5.54
C HIS A 43 -17.78 -14.25 -6.32
N ALA A 44 -17.85 -14.24 -7.66
CA ALA A 44 -17.21 -15.27 -8.48
C ALA A 44 -15.69 -15.32 -8.25
N VAL A 45 -15.03 -14.17 -8.12
CA VAL A 45 -13.60 -14.09 -7.82
C VAL A 45 -13.27 -14.69 -6.45
N VAL A 46 -13.96 -14.26 -5.39
CA VAL A 46 -13.66 -14.75 -4.02
C VAL A 46 -14.12 -16.20 -3.80
N ASN A 47 -15.07 -16.70 -4.58
CA ASN A 47 -15.43 -18.12 -4.56
C ASN A 47 -14.36 -18.99 -5.24
N THR A 48 -13.75 -18.49 -6.32
CA THR A 48 -12.65 -19.18 -7.03
C THR A 48 -11.33 -19.07 -6.28
N HIS A 49 -11.11 -17.95 -5.60
CA HIS A 49 -9.92 -17.65 -4.80
C HIS A 49 -10.32 -17.27 -3.36
N PRO A 50 -10.68 -18.26 -2.52
CA PRO A 50 -11.14 -18.00 -1.17
C PRO A 50 -10.13 -17.22 -0.33
N ARG A 51 -10.63 -16.17 0.32
CA ARG A 51 -9.87 -15.42 1.31
C ARG A 51 -9.91 -16.14 2.66
N THR A 52 -8.82 -16.10 3.39
CA THR A 52 -8.77 -16.56 4.78
C THR A 52 -9.61 -15.64 5.68
N ALA A 53 -10.05 -16.15 6.83
CA ALA A 53 -10.74 -15.31 7.83
C ALA A 53 -9.87 -14.13 8.32
N THR A 54 -8.54 -14.28 8.24
CA THR A 54 -7.53 -13.31 8.65
C THR A 54 -6.89 -12.57 7.47
N PHE A 55 -7.44 -12.65 6.25
CA PHE A 55 -6.77 -12.18 5.03
C PHE A 55 -6.23 -10.74 5.09
N LYS A 56 -6.94 -9.84 5.76
CA LYS A 56 -6.48 -8.45 5.96
C LYS A 56 -5.22 -8.39 6.84
N GLU A 57 -5.19 -9.16 7.93
CA GLU A 57 -4.02 -9.27 8.79
C GLU A 57 -2.87 -9.96 8.06
N ASP A 58 -3.16 -10.94 7.22
CA ASP A 58 -2.15 -11.63 6.41
C ASP A 58 -1.49 -10.65 5.41
N ILE A 59 -2.26 -9.73 4.81
CA ILE A 59 -1.74 -8.65 3.95
C ILE A 59 -0.84 -7.69 4.76
N ILE A 60 -1.31 -7.22 5.92
CA ILE A 60 -0.54 -6.29 6.77
C ILE A 60 0.77 -6.95 7.21
N GLN A 61 0.71 -8.22 7.61
CA GLN A 61 1.87 -9.02 8.00
C GLN A 61 2.86 -9.18 6.83
N ALA A 62 2.38 -9.47 5.63
CA ALA A 62 3.24 -9.57 4.44
C ALA A 62 3.93 -8.24 4.10
N PHE A 63 3.21 -7.11 4.21
CA PHE A 63 3.84 -5.79 4.06
C PHE A 63 4.92 -5.59 5.11
N TYR A 64 4.62 -5.87 6.39
CA TYR A 64 5.55 -5.73 7.50
C TYR A 64 6.82 -6.56 7.30
N ASP A 65 6.68 -7.85 6.98
CA ASP A 65 7.82 -8.74 6.76
C ASP A 65 8.70 -8.29 5.59
N GLY A 66 8.11 -7.67 4.56
CA GLY A 66 8.85 -7.11 3.43
C GLY A 66 9.65 -5.84 3.75
N ILE A 67 9.28 -5.09 4.80
CA ILE A 67 9.82 -3.74 5.06
C ILE A 67 10.51 -3.57 6.42
N LYS A 68 10.27 -4.46 7.40
CA LYS A 68 10.76 -4.31 8.79
C LYS A 68 12.27 -4.16 8.90
N ASN A 69 13.02 -4.76 7.98
CA ASN A 69 14.48 -4.66 7.92
C ASN A 69 14.99 -3.43 7.14
N LYS A 70 14.09 -2.57 6.65
CA LYS A 70 14.39 -1.36 5.86
C LYS A 70 13.48 -0.19 6.25
N PRO A 71 13.34 0.13 7.56
CA PRO A 71 12.35 1.10 8.03
C PRO A 71 12.53 2.50 7.43
N GLN A 72 13.76 2.90 7.08
CA GLN A 72 14.03 4.18 6.41
C GLN A 72 13.36 4.34 5.05
N THR A 73 13.00 3.23 4.38
CA THR A 73 12.32 3.25 3.06
C THR A 73 10.84 3.57 3.15
N THR A 74 10.28 3.63 4.36
CA THR A 74 8.87 3.97 4.60
C THR A 74 8.62 5.47 4.72
N PHE A 75 9.69 6.28 4.75
CA PHE A 75 9.57 7.73 4.85
C PHE A 75 8.73 8.31 3.69
N GLY A 76 7.65 9.01 4.03
CA GLY A 76 6.76 9.64 3.07
C GLY A 76 5.76 8.71 2.37
N ASN A 77 5.57 7.47 2.84
CA ASN A 77 4.57 6.56 2.26
C ASN A 77 3.82 5.73 3.31
N VAL A 78 2.76 5.04 2.88
CA VAL A 78 1.82 4.28 3.73
C VAL A 78 2.48 3.14 4.52
N LYS A 79 3.67 2.68 4.12
CA LYS A 79 4.36 1.57 4.79
C LYS A 79 4.82 1.97 6.20
N ALA A 80 4.91 3.26 6.51
CA ALA A 80 5.19 3.73 7.86
C ALA A 80 4.04 3.40 8.82
N ASP A 81 2.79 3.33 8.31
CA ASP A 81 1.63 2.88 9.08
C ASP A 81 1.73 1.41 9.44
N VAL A 82 2.15 0.58 8.49
CA VAL A 82 2.32 -0.87 8.71
C VAL A 82 3.36 -1.16 9.79
N ILE A 83 4.51 -0.48 9.79
CA ILE A 83 5.51 -0.69 10.85
C ILE A 83 4.97 -0.18 12.20
N ALA A 84 4.35 1.00 12.22
CA ALA A 84 3.81 1.56 13.47
C ALA A 84 2.70 0.70 14.09
N ASP A 85 1.92 0.00 13.26
CA ASP A 85 0.90 -0.96 13.71
C ASP A 85 1.52 -2.18 14.43
N LYS A 86 2.62 -2.72 13.89
CA LYS A 86 3.29 -3.92 14.42
C LYS A 86 4.33 -3.63 15.49
N GLU A 87 4.92 -2.43 15.48
CA GLU A 87 5.97 -1.99 16.39
C GLU A 87 5.58 -0.64 17.02
N PRO A 88 4.95 -0.62 18.21
CA PRO A 88 4.50 0.61 18.87
C PRO A 88 5.64 1.59 19.20
N GLU A 89 6.87 1.08 19.33
CA GLU A 89 8.07 1.88 19.59
C GLU A 89 8.71 2.46 18.30
N PHE A 90 8.18 2.13 17.12
CA PHE A 90 8.70 2.62 15.85
C PHE A 90 8.56 4.14 15.74
N ILE A 91 9.69 4.82 15.65
CA ILE A 91 9.74 6.27 15.46
C ILE A 91 9.76 6.57 13.95
N ARG A 92 8.64 7.09 13.46
CA ARG A 92 8.52 7.55 12.08
C ARG A 92 9.49 8.70 11.80
N GLY A 93 10.04 8.73 10.58
CA GLY A 93 10.81 9.88 10.12
C GLY A 93 9.96 11.16 10.12
N ASN A 94 10.57 12.29 10.49
CA ASN A 94 9.90 13.58 10.59
C ASN A 94 10.43 14.55 9.53
N PHE A 95 9.62 14.85 8.52
CA PHE A 95 9.97 15.76 7.42
C PHE A 95 10.29 17.17 7.91
N CYS A 96 9.54 17.70 8.88
CA CYS A 96 9.79 19.01 9.44
C CYS A 96 11.14 19.08 10.18
N SER A 97 11.55 18.01 10.87
CA SER A 97 12.88 17.94 11.48
C SER A 97 13.99 17.99 10.44
N ILE A 98 13.84 17.30 9.30
CA ILE A 98 14.80 17.35 8.19
C ILE A 98 14.93 18.78 7.65
N ILE A 99 13.80 19.49 7.45
CA ILE A 99 13.81 20.89 7.02
C ILE A 99 14.58 21.76 8.02
N ARG A 100 14.27 21.65 9.32
CA ARG A 100 14.91 22.46 10.38
C ARG A 100 16.41 22.19 10.54
N GLN A 101 16.87 21.01 10.14
CA GLN A 101 18.28 20.59 10.22
C GLN A 101 19.05 20.81 8.91
N SER A 102 18.39 21.37 7.89
CA SER A 102 19.01 21.74 6.64
C SER A 102 20.15 22.76 6.85
N ARG A 103 21.20 22.69 6.03
CA ARG A 103 22.33 23.64 6.08
C ARG A 103 21.99 25.03 5.52
N TRP A 104 20.86 25.13 4.83
CA TRP A 104 20.38 26.40 4.30
C TRP A 104 19.98 27.32 5.45
N GLN A 105 20.54 28.53 5.48
CA GLN A 105 20.15 29.56 6.44
C GLN A 105 18.74 30.05 6.11
N GLY A 106 17.89 30.17 7.12
CA GLY A 106 16.50 30.62 7.04
C GLY A 106 15.97 31.04 8.39
#